data_AF-A0A7W5XAV2-F1
#
_entry.id   AF-A0A7W5XAV2-F1
#
_cell.length_a   1.000
_cell.length_b   1.000
_cell.length_c   1.000
_cell.angle_alpha   90.00
_cell.angle_beta   90.00
_cell.angle_gamma   90.00
#
_symmetry.space_group_name_H-M   'P 1'
#
loop_
_entity.id
_entity.type
_entity.pdbx_description
1 polymer ?
#
loop_
_entity_poly.entity_id
_entity_poly.type
_entity_poly.pdbx_seq_one_letter_code
_entity_poly.pdbx_strand_id
1 'polypeptide(L)'
;MKLIETRVVVHFPGFEPLDGAAHRARYERSAKQSAAVWGYSVEVGAPTVGNDPLSFEVATGGGDAAPAAAGSPGWQTKSRIHMVDHDVLVSRLRSGNTLSQIIAGFRSCAQIMTDGGMRGYFRHAWRFGLFFLFPFLLTALAIALTAQIAILPYSLGLAPWHMLWSGPLAFCFFIFAFLPFSERFHTLHLFADWKMAVALGRMDRADFNNWLEDRAAAVRKALTEEADEYVISSHSMGSSVAAHVIGILLEREPEIFKGKRVVFATLGSAILQCALLSSATLLRARVGLIARCPQISWLDVQCLTDSINFYKVPVVAVAGHADAPAAKMILIRVKQMLTRERYHRIRRDQLRVHRQYVLGPDLKAPFDFTLMTSGPMPALVFASADEKRMPG
;
A
#
# COMPACT_ATOMS: atom_id res chain seq x y z
N MET A 1 -23.34 -12.74 -16.76
CA MET A 1 -22.39 -12.75 -15.63
C MET A 1 -23.21 -12.61 -14.37
N LYS A 2 -23.12 -13.54 -13.40
CA LYS A 2 -23.87 -13.43 -12.13
C LYS A 2 -23.35 -12.22 -11.36
N LEU A 3 -24.25 -11.37 -10.87
CA LEU A 3 -23.91 -10.26 -9.97
C LEU A 3 -23.52 -10.80 -8.60
N ILE A 4 -22.70 -10.04 -7.88
CA ILE A 4 -22.28 -10.32 -6.51
C ILE A 4 -23.27 -9.64 -5.57
N GLU A 5 -24.01 -10.42 -4.80
CA GLU A 5 -24.94 -9.91 -3.78
C GLU A 5 -24.23 -9.78 -2.43
N THR A 6 -23.34 -10.72 -2.12
CA THR A 6 -22.59 -10.75 -0.85
C THR A 6 -21.09 -10.84 -1.09
N ARG A 7 -20.32 -10.00 -0.38
CA ARG A 7 -18.85 -10.00 -0.47
C ARG A 7 -18.20 -9.91 0.91
N VAL A 8 -17.17 -10.73 1.13
CA VAL A 8 -16.23 -10.54 2.25
C VAL A 8 -14.97 -9.92 1.69
N VAL A 9 -14.58 -8.78 2.22
CA VAL A 9 -13.36 -8.06 1.83
C VAL A 9 -12.40 -8.05 3.00
N VAL A 10 -11.19 -8.53 2.77
CA VAL A 10 -10.07 -8.35 3.70
C VAL A 10 -9.14 -7.33 3.07
N HIS A 11 -9.10 -6.12 3.64
CA HIS A 11 -8.27 -5.04 3.12
C HIS A 11 -7.03 -4.83 3.98
N PHE A 12 -5.86 -4.87 3.33
CA PHE A 12 -4.56 -4.57 3.92
C PHE A 12 -4.10 -3.19 3.42
N PRO A 13 -4.27 -2.10 4.19
CA PRO A 13 -3.91 -0.75 3.77
C PRO A 13 -2.37 -0.56 3.65
N GLY A 14 -1.96 0.58 3.10
CA GLY A 14 -0.54 0.93 2.95
C GLY A 14 0.16 1.37 4.24
N PHE A 15 1.45 1.73 4.13
CA PHE A 15 2.25 2.24 5.26
C PHE A 15 1.84 3.66 5.65
N GLU A 16 0.83 3.76 6.51
CA GLU A 16 0.23 5.01 6.96
C GLU A 16 -0.06 4.95 8.47
N PRO A 17 0.10 6.07 9.20
CA PRO A 17 -0.17 6.12 10.63
C PRO A 17 -1.68 6.31 10.87
N LEU A 18 -2.48 5.35 10.40
CA LEU A 18 -3.93 5.37 10.49
C LEU A 18 -4.42 4.04 11.06
N ASP A 19 -5.16 4.12 12.15
CA ASP A 19 -5.88 2.97 12.68
C ASP A 19 -7.05 2.55 11.76
N GLY A 20 -7.66 1.41 12.10
CA GLY A 20 -8.82 0.89 11.37
C GLY A 20 -9.99 1.89 11.26
N ALA A 21 -10.22 2.73 12.28
CA ALA A 21 -11.32 3.69 12.28
C ALA A 21 -11.06 4.84 11.29
N ALA A 22 -9.83 5.33 11.23
CA ALA A 22 -9.40 6.33 10.26
C ALA A 22 -9.38 5.78 8.83
N HIS A 23 -9.01 4.51 8.65
CA HIS A 23 -9.14 3.82 7.37
C HIS A 23 -10.60 3.65 6.94
N ARG A 24 -11.52 3.24 7.84
CA ARG A 24 -12.96 3.22 7.57
C ARG A 24 -13.45 4.61 7.14
N ALA A 25 -13.13 5.66 7.89
CA ALA A 25 -13.57 7.02 7.57
C ALA A 25 -13.04 7.49 6.20
N ARG A 26 -11.82 7.08 5.82
CA ARG A 26 -11.28 7.32 4.47
C ARG A 26 -12.02 6.54 3.39
N TYR A 27 -12.32 5.26 3.65
CA TYR A 27 -13.11 4.43 2.76
C TYR A 27 -14.48 5.08 2.52
N GLU A 28 -15.17 5.50 3.58
CA GLU A 28 -16.48 6.16 3.49
C GLU A 28 -16.46 7.41 2.59
N ARG A 29 -15.46 8.29 2.76
CA ARG A 29 -15.30 9.47 1.89
C ARG A 29 -15.06 9.07 0.43
N SER A 30 -14.23 8.06 0.20
CA SER A 30 -13.90 7.56 -1.14
C SER A 30 -15.11 6.90 -1.81
N ALA A 31 -15.88 6.15 -1.03
CA ALA A 31 -17.07 5.45 -1.48
C ALA A 31 -18.20 6.42 -1.85
N LYS A 32 -18.44 7.46 -1.04
CA LYS A 32 -19.37 8.55 -1.37
C LYS A 32 -18.95 9.29 -2.65
N GLN A 33 -17.64 9.51 -2.82
CA GLN A 33 -17.11 10.14 -4.03
C GLN A 33 -17.33 9.23 -5.27
N SER A 34 -17.05 7.93 -5.16
CA SER A 34 -17.29 6.97 -6.24
C SER A 34 -18.78 6.86 -6.60
N ALA A 35 -19.66 6.75 -5.60
CA ALA A 35 -21.11 6.74 -5.76
C ALA A 35 -21.62 7.95 -6.56
N ALA A 36 -21.13 9.16 -6.25
CA ALA A 36 -21.49 10.37 -6.99
C ALA A 36 -21.01 10.36 -8.45
N VAL A 37 -19.84 9.77 -8.74
CA VAL A 37 -19.28 9.68 -10.10
C VAL A 37 -19.98 8.64 -10.95
N TRP A 38 -20.36 7.51 -10.35
CA TRP A 38 -20.92 6.37 -11.06
C TRP A 38 -22.45 6.29 -11.05
N GLY A 39 -23.12 7.04 -10.16
CA GLY A 39 -24.58 7.09 -10.10
C GLY A 39 -25.22 5.91 -9.36
N TYR A 40 -24.60 5.45 -8.27
CA TYR A 40 -25.13 4.39 -7.40
C TYR A 40 -25.27 4.90 -5.96
N SER A 41 -26.09 4.24 -5.13
CA SER A 41 -26.24 4.55 -3.70
C SER A 41 -25.20 3.81 -2.86
N VAL A 42 -24.70 4.44 -1.80
CA VAL A 42 -23.76 3.80 -0.87
C VAL A 42 -24.06 4.17 0.56
N GLU A 43 -24.09 3.16 1.41
CA GLU A 43 -24.18 3.30 2.86
C GLU A 43 -23.00 2.55 3.50
N VAL A 44 -22.24 3.24 4.34
CA VAL A 44 -21.11 2.66 5.08
C VAL A 44 -21.47 2.63 6.56
N GLY A 45 -21.73 1.43 7.07
CA GLY A 45 -22.15 1.19 8.44
C GLY A 45 -21.08 1.55 9.48
N ALA A 46 -21.50 1.69 10.73
CA ALA A 46 -20.60 1.91 11.87
C ALA A 46 -19.61 0.73 12.03
N PRO A 47 -18.42 0.96 12.63
CA PRO A 47 -17.52 -0.13 12.94
C PRO A 47 -18.15 -1.11 13.93
N THR A 48 -17.96 -2.40 13.72
CA THR A 48 -18.37 -3.44 14.65
C THR A 48 -17.52 -3.35 15.92
N VAL A 49 -18.17 -3.18 17.07
CA VAL A 49 -17.49 -3.05 18.36
C VAL A 49 -16.80 -4.37 18.73
N GLY A 50 -15.56 -4.29 19.20
CA GLY A 50 -14.81 -5.44 19.74
C GLY A 50 -14.17 -6.36 18.70
N ASN A 51 -14.27 -6.05 17.41
CA ASN A 51 -13.54 -6.77 16.36
C ASN A 51 -12.16 -6.17 16.13
N ASP A 52 -11.15 -7.04 16.09
CA ASP A 52 -9.79 -6.74 15.63
C ASP A 52 -9.36 -7.83 14.63
N PRO A 53 -9.20 -7.52 13.33
CA PRO A 53 -9.25 -6.20 12.71
C PRO A 53 -10.64 -5.55 12.76
N LEU A 54 -10.66 -4.21 12.73
CA LEU A 54 -11.90 -3.44 12.67
C LEU A 54 -12.71 -3.87 11.44
N SER A 55 -14.00 -4.18 11.63
CA SER A 55 -14.90 -4.54 10.53
C SER A 55 -16.07 -3.58 10.41
N PHE A 56 -16.63 -3.44 9.21
CA PHE A 56 -17.85 -2.67 8.96
C PHE A 56 -18.57 -3.19 7.71
N GLU A 57 -19.88 -2.94 7.63
CA GLU A 57 -20.68 -3.29 6.47
C GLU A 57 -20.78 -2.11 5.49
N VAL A 58 -20.85 -2.43 4.20
CA VAL A 58 -21.07 -1.47 3.12
C VAL A 58 -22.20 -2.02 2.25
N ALA A 59 -23.28 -1.27 2.13
CA ALA A 59 -24.36 -1.57 1.20
C ALA A 59 -24.26 -0.62 0.02
N THR A 60 -24.37 -1.17 -1.19
CA THR A 60 -24.47 -0.35 -2.41
C THR A 60 -25.57 -0.88 -3.30
N GLY A 61 -26.23 0.03 -4.02
CA GLY A 61 -27.24 -0.35 -5.00
C GLY A 61 -27.31 0.61 -6.18
N GLY A 62 -27.74 0.12 -7.33
CA GLY A 62 -27.95 0.93 -8.52
C GLY A 62 -29.27 0.58 -9.20
N GLY A 63 -29.84 1.54 -9.93
CA GLY A 63 -31.12 1.39 -10.62
C GLY A 63 -32.20 2.43 -10.28
N ASP A 64 -32.02 3.22 -9.20
CA ASP A 64 -33.04 4.15 -8.69
C ASP A 64 -32.80 5.64 -9.01
N ALA A 65 -31.78 5.98 -9.80
CA ALA A 65 -31.46 7.38 -10.14
C ALA A 65 -31.66 7.69 -11.64
N ALA A 66 -32.87 8.15 -11.98
CA ALA A 66 -33.31 8.80 -13.23
C ALA A 66 -33.31 7.94 -14.54
N PRO A 67 -34.19 8.24 -15.51
CA PRO A 67 -34.51 7.33 -16.62
C PRO A 67 -33.43 7.39 -17.72
N ALA A 68 -32.34 6.66 -17.54
CA ALA A 68 -31.37 6.42 -18.60
C ALA A 68 -31.33 4.92 -18.93
N ALA A 69 -31.83 4.60 -20.12
CA ALA A 69 -31.91 3.27 -20.76
C ALA A 69 -32.77 2.25 -20.00
N ALA A 70 -34.04 2.16 -20.40
CA ALA A 70 -34.95 1.07 -20.07
C ALA A 70 -34.26 -0.29 -20.24
N GLY A 71 -34.07 -1.03 -19.13
CA GLY A 71 -33.70 -2.44 -19.16
C GLY A 71 -32.60 -2.91 -18.20
N SER A 72 -31.93 -2.03 -17.44
CA SER A 72 -30.98 -2.50 -16.42
C SER A 72 -31.72 -2.90 -15.15
N PRO A 73 -31.80 -4.20 -14.78
CA PRO A 73 -32.38 -4.61 -13.51
C PRO A 73 -31.58 -3.97 -12.36
N GLY A 74 -32.31 -3.49 -11.34
CA GLY A 74 -31.69 -2.95 -10.14
C GLY A 74 -30.77 -3.99 -9.50
N TRP A 75 -29.71 -3.53 -8.85
CA TRP A 75 -28.74 -4.39 -8.16
C TRP A 75 -28.49 -3.91 -6.75
N GLN A 76 -28.13 -4.83 -5.87
CA GLN A 76 -27.74 -4.58 -4.49
C GLN A 76 -26.56 -5.47 -4.14
N THR A 77 -25.56 -4.90 -3.47
CA THR A 77 -24.39 -5.62 -2.98
C THR A 77 -24.11 -5.23 -1.55
N LYS A 78 -24.06 -6.24 -0.67
CA LYS A 78 -23.68 -6.11 0.74
C LYS A 78 -22.27 -6.66 0.93
N SER A 79 -21.36 -5.80 1.36
CA SER A 79 -19.96 -6.16 1.60
C SER A 79 -19.61 -6.02 3.07
N ARG A 80 -18.99 -7.04 3.67
CA ARG A 80 -18.34 -6.89 4.98
C ARG A 80 -16.85 -6.69 4.76
N ILE A 81 -16.34 -5.55 5.22
CA ILE A 81 -14.93 -5.18 5.06
C ILE A 81 -14.23 -5.33 6.40
N HIS A 82 -13.14 -6.10 6.42
CA HIS A 82 -12.20 -6.26 7.52
C HIS A 82 -10.93 -5.47 7.21
N MET A 83 -10.61 -4.49 8.06
CA MET A 83 -9.51 -3.56 7.88
C MET A 83 -8.28 -4.04 8.66
N VAL A 84 -7.39 -4.77 7.98
CA VAL A 84 -6.16 -5.32 8.59
C VAL A 84 -5.06 -4.26 8.58
N ASP A 85 -5.27 -3.17 9.33
CA ASP A 85 -4.29 -2.10 9.47
C ASP A 85 -3.08 -2.53 10.31
N HIS A 86 -1.95 -1.89 10.07
CA HIS A 86 -0.69 -2.12 10.78
C HIS A 86 -0.19 -0.86 11.47
N ASP A 87 -1.08 0.04 11.91
CA ASP A 87 -0.71 1.29 12.57
C ASP A 87 0.12 1.04 13.84
N VAL A 88 -0.17 -0.02 14.58
CA VAL A 88 0.62 -0.42 15.75
C VAL A 88 2.11 -0.65 15.40
N LEU A 89 2.39 -1.23 14.23
CA LEU A 89 3.75 -1.40 13.73
C LEU A 89 4.33 -0.06 13.25
N VAL A 90 3.56 0.75 12.51
CA VAL A 90 4.00 2.08 12.06
C VAL A 90 4.40 2.96 13.25
N SER A 91 3.52 3.06 14.24
CA SER A 91 3.72 3.83 15.47
C SER A 91 4.94 3.34 16.25
N ARG A 92 5.15 2.01 16.35
CA ARG A 92 6.35 1.45 16.98
C ARG A 92 7.62 1.71 16.16
N LEU A 93 7.58 1.61 14.84
CA LEU A 93 8.75 1.88 14.00
C LEU A 93 9.15 3.36 14.01
N ARG A 94 8.19 4.24 14.29
CA ARG A 94 8.38 5.68 14.45
C ARG A 94 8.60 6.10 15.91
N SER A 95 8.66 5.15 16.84
CA SER A 95 8.98 5.46 18.23
C SER A 95 10.48 5.76 18.37
N GLY A 96 10.80 6.76 19.20
CA GLY A 96 12.17 7.22 19.42
C GLY A 96 12.43 8.64 18.93
N ASN A 97 13.54 9.22 19.38
CA ASN A 97 13.95 10.55 18.98
C ASN A 97 14.43 10.59 17.50
N THR A 98 14.48 11.78 16.92
CA THR A 98 14.86 12.00 15.52
C THR A 98 16.18 11.34 15.14
N LEU A 99 17.21 11.45 15.99
CA LEU A 99 18.53 10.86 15.73
C LEU A 99 18.45 9.33 15.62
N SER A 100 17.74 8.69 16.56
CA SER A 100 17.55 7.24 16.54
C SER A 100 16.81 6.75 15.29
N GLN A 101 15.82 7.53 14.82
CA GLN A 101 15.08 7.22 13.59
C GLN A 101 15.96 7.36 12.34
N ILE A 102 16.81 8.39 12.27
CA ILE A 102 17.78 8.57 11.18
C ILE A 102 18.77 7.40 11.16
N ILE A 103 19.41 7.09 12.30
CA ILE A 103 20.37 5.98 12.40
C ILE A 103 19.72 4.66 11.99
N ALA A 104 18.51 4.37 12.48
CA ALA A 104 17.77 3.17 12.12
C ALA A 104 17.42 3.14 10.61
N GLY A 105 17.04 4.27 10.02
CA GLY A 105 16.79 4.39 8.59
C GLY A 105 18.03 4.06 7.74
N PHE A 106 19.19 4.63 8.07
CA PHE A 106 20.45 4.33 7.38
C PHE A 106 20.90 2.88 7.59
N ARG A 107 20.65 2.29 8.77
CA ARG A 107 20.86 0.86 9.00
C ARG A 107 19.99 0.01 8.07
N SER A 108 18.71 0.34 7.91
CA SER A 108 17.84 -0.34 6.95
C SER A 108 18.29 -0.16 5.51
N CYS A 109 18.80 1.03 5.14
CA CYS A 109 19.43 1.24 3.83
C CYS A 109 20.60 0.28 3.59
N ALA A 110 21.52 0.19 4.55
CA ALA A 110 22.65 -0.73 4.47
C ALA A 110 22.18 -2.18 4.34
N GLN A 111 21.17 -2.61 5.11
CA GLN A 111 20.59 -3.96 5.01
C GLN A 111 19.97 -4.22 3.62
N ILE A 112 19.22 -3.26 3.07
CA ILE A 112 18.64 -3.35 1.73
C ILE A 112 19.72 -3.45 0.66
N MET A 113 20.82 -2.71 0.81
CA MET A 113 21.97 -2.78 -0.09
C MET A 113 22.70 -4.12 0.00
N THR A 114 22.99 -4.61 1.21
CA THR A 114 23.67 -5.89 1.42
C THR A 114 22.85 -7.07 0.91
N ASP A 115 21.52 -6.99 1.05
CA ASP A 115 20.61 -8.02 0.57
C ASP A 115 20.32 -7.88 -0.94
N GLY A 116 21.00 -6.96 -1.64
CA GLY A 116 20.87 -6.79 -3.09
C GLY A 116 19.58 -6.10 -3.56
N GLY A 117 18.76 -5.61 -2.64
CA GLY A 117 17.49 -4.93 -2.94
C GLY A 117 17.67 -3.73 -3.87
N MET A 118 18.71 -2.90 -3.65
CA MET A 118 19.01 -1.75 -4.51
C MET A 118 19.24 -2.15 -5.98
N ARG A 119 19.99 -3.23 -6.22
CA ARG A 119 20.22 -3.75 -7.58
C ARG A 119 18.90 -4.21 -8.20
N GLY A 120 18.06 -4.89 -7.42
CA GLY A 120 16.71 -5.28 -7.85
C GLY A 120 15.84 -4.08 -8.21
N TYR A 121 15.85 -3.03 -7.38
CA TYR A 121 15.07 -1.81 -7.60
C TYR A 121 15.48 -1.13 -8.90
N PHE A 122 16.77 -0.90 -9.14
CA PHE A 122 17.21 -0.26 -10.39
C PHE A 122 17.00 -1.15 -11.62
N ARG A 123 17.09 -2.48 -11.47
CA ARG A 123 16.83 -3.44 -12.55
C ARG A 123 15.37 -3.46 -12.98
N HIS A 124 14.44 -3.42 -12.03
CA HIS A 124 13.01 -3.64 -12.29
C HIS A 124 12.17 -2.36 -12.25
N ALA A 125 12.56 -1.36 -11.45
CA ALA A 125 11.82 -0.12 -11.23
C ALA A 125 12.76 1.05 -10.87
N TRP A 126 13.54 1.55 -11.82
CA TRP A 126 14.52 2.63 -11.56
C TRP A 126 13.93 3.88 -10.90
N ARG A 127 12.65 4.20 -11.18
CA ARG A 127 11.92 5.31 -10.52
C ARG A 127 11.73 5.06 -9.03
N PHE A 128 11.41 3.82 -8.66
CA PHE A 128 11.37 3.38 -7.27
C PHE A 128 12.77 3.42 -6.64
N GLY A 129 13.80 3.01 -7.37
CA GLY A 129 15.20 3.14 -6.93
C GLY A 129 15.60 4.58 -6.58
N LEU A 130 15.19 5.56 -7.40
CA LEU A 130 15.41 6.98 -7.09
C LEU A 130 14.58 7.47 -5.90
N PHE A 131 13.31 7.06 -5.81
CA PHE A 131 12.45 7.37 -4.67
C PHE A 131 13.03 6.80 -3.36
N PHE A 132 13.57 5.58 -3.40
CA PHE A 132 14.27 4.95 -2.28
C PHE A 132 15.51 5.74 -1.85
N LEU A 133 16.34 6.21 -2.79
CA LEU A 133 17.56 6.96 -2.48
C LEU A 133 17.29 8.38 -1.94
N PHE A 134 16.20 9.01 -2.38
CA PHE A 134 15.89 10.40 -2.09
C PHE A 134 16.02 10.81 -0.60
N PRO A 135 15.39 10.13 0.39
CA PRO A 135 15.50 10.54 1.79
C PRO A 135 16.94 10.44 2.31
N PHE A 136 17.73 9.46 1.86
CA PHE A 136 19.12 9.30 2.28
C PHE A 136 20.02 10.39 1.70
N LEU A 137 19.87 10.70 0.41
CA LEU A 137 20.61 11.78 -0.24
C LEU A 137 20.27 13.14 0.37
N LEU A 138 18.99 13.38 0.67
CA LEU A 138 18.54 14.60 1.33
C LEU A 138 19.15 14.74 2.74
N THR A 139 19.14 13.67 3.54
CA THR A 139 19.77 13.70 4.87
C THR A 139 21.29 13.79 4.79
N ALA A 140 21.95 13.12 3.84
CA ALA A 140 23.40 13.22 3.64
C ALA A 140 23.81 14.64 3.23
N LEU A 141 23.06 15.29 2.34
CA LEU A 141 23.27 16.69 1.99
C LEU A 141 23.12 17.59 3.21
N ALA A 142 22.12 17.36 4.06
CA ALA A 142 21.94 18.14 5.28
C ALA A 142 23.10 17.97 6.26
N ILE A 143 23.58 16.74 6.46
CA ILE A 143 24.76 16.46 7.29
C ILE A 143 25.99 17.17 6.72
N ALA A 144 26.20 17.13 5.41
CA ALA A 144 27.32 17.83 4.76
C ALA A 144 27.24 19.35 4.95
N LEU A 145 26.06 19.95 4.79
CA LEU A 145 25.84 21.39 5.02
C LEU A 145 26.03 21.76 6.49
N THR A 146 25.51 20.95 7.43
CA THR A 146 25.73 21.13 8.87
C THR A 146 27.21 21.06 9.22
N ALA A 147 27.94 20.08 8.69
CA ALA A 147 29.39 19.97 8.89
C ALA A 147 30.12 21.18 8.29
N GLN A 148 29.73 21.62 7.10
CA GLN A 148 30.31 22.80 6.44
C GLN A 148 30.12 24.07 7.28
N ILE A 149 28.92 24.29 7.86
CA ILE A 149 28.68 25.43 8.76
C ILE A 149 29.59 25.35 9.98
N ALA A 150 29.75 24.16 10.58
CA ALA A 150 30.58 23.99 11.77
C ALA A 150 32.06 24.29 11.48
N ILE A 151 32.60 23.84 10.34
CA ILE A 151 34.01 24.01 9.96
C ILE A 151 34.31 25.31 9.20
N LEU A 152 33.27 26.08 8.82
CA LEU A 152 33.42 27.28 8.01
C LEU A 152 34.47 28.27 8.57
N PRO A 153 34.50 28.57 9.89
CA PRO A 153 35.51 29.48 10.43
C PRO A 153 36.94 28.97 10.21
N TYR A 154 37.18 27.68 10.40
CA TYR A 154 38.48 27.06 10.15
C TYR A 154 38.88 27.17 8.67
N SER A 155 37.94 26.89 7.75
CA SER A 155 38.20 26.99 6.30
C SER A 155 38.52 28.42 5.82
N LEU A 156 38.05 29.43 6.55
CA LEU A 156 38.33 30.85 6.29
C LEU A 156 39.60 31.35 7.00
N GLY A 157 40.34 30.48 7.70
CA GLY A 157 41.54 30.85 8.46
C GLY A 157 41.24 31.64 9.74
N LEU A 158 40.01 31.59 10.24
CA LEU A 158 39.63 32.27 11.47
C LEU A 158 40.17 31.52 12.70
N ALA A 159 40.30 32.24 13.80
CA ALA A 159 40.77 31.67 15.05
C ALA A 159 39.82 30.56 15.58
N PRO A 160 40.33 29.52 16.27
CA PRO A 160 39.52 28.38 16.72
C PRO A 160 38.33 28.72 17.62
N TRP A 161 38.37 29.85 18.34
CA TRP A 161 37.25 30.27 19.19
C TRP A 161 35.97 30.56 18.40
N HIS A 162 36.05 30.82 17.08
CA HIS A 162 34.85 30.96 16.25
C HIS A 162 34.04 29.65 16.15
N MET A 163 34.61 28.51 16.51
CA MET A 163 33.88 27.24 16.63
C MET A 163 32.83 27.26 17.75
N LEU A 164 32.97 28.17 18.73
CA LEU A 164 32.01 28.32 19.84
C LEU A 164 30.63 28.80 19.36
N TRP A 165 30.56 29.57 18.28
CA TRP A 165 29.26 29.98 17.70
C TRP A 165 28.90 29.17 16.45
N SER A 166 29.87 28.71 15.64
CA SER A 166 29.57 27.95 14.43
C SER A 166 29.00 26.55 14.73
N GLY A 167 29.44 25.91 15.81
CA GLY A 167 28.90 24.64 16.28
C GLY A 167 27.41 24.74 16.66
N PRO A 168 27.04 25.64 17.59
CA PRO A 168 25.62 25.92 17.89
C PRO A 168 24.82 26.36 16.67
N LEU A 169 25.38 27.19 15.78
CA LEU A 169 24.71 27.59 14.55
C LEU A 169 24.41 26.39 13.63
N ALA A 170 25.37 25.48 13.46
CA ALA A 170 25.19 24.25 12.69
C ALA A 170 24.10 23.35 13.29
N PHE A 171 24.08 23.23 14.62
CA PHE A 171 23.03 22.51 15.34
C PHE A 171 21.65 23.17 15.15
N CYS A 172 21.56 24.49 15.30
CA CYS A 172 20.33 25.25 15.07
C CYS A 172 19.84 25.12 13.62
N PHE A 173 20.73 25.17 12.63
CA PHE A 173 20.39 24.92 11.22
C PHE A 173 19.77 23.53 11.04
N PHE A 174 20.38 22.49 11.61
CA PHE A 174 19.85 21.13 11.47
C PHE A 174 18.45 21.00 12.10
N ILE A 175 18.27 21.48 13.33
CA ILE A 175 17.03 21.31 14.09
C ILE A 175 15.91 22.21 13.57
N PHE A 176 16.19 23.48 13.29
CA PHE A 176 15.15 24.49 13.02
C PHE A 176 14.97 24.80 11.53
N ALA A 177 15.95 24.51 10.67
CA ALA A 177 15.80 24.69 9.23
C ALA A 177 15.62 23.34 8.50
N PHE A 178 16.53 22.38 8.71
CA PHE A 178 16.50 21.13 7.96
C PHE A 178 15.34 20.21 8.39
N LEU A 179 15.16 19.91 9.67
CA LEU A 179 14.10 18.97 10.09
C LEU A 179 12.70 19.44 9.66
N PRO A 180 12.28 20.70 9.86
CA PRO A 180 10.97 21.17 9.38
C PRO A 180 10.85 21.13 7.86
N PHE A 181 11.95 21.36 7.13
CA PHE A 181 11.98 21.23 5.68
C PHE A 181 11.86 19.76 5.22
N SER A 182 12.56 18.83 5.87
CA SER A 182 12.56 17.41 5.53
C SER A 182 11.21 16.75 5.82
N GLU A 183 10.48 17.19 6.85
CA GLU A 183 9.12 16.72 7.14
C GLU A 183 8.14 17.00 6.00
N ARG A 184 8.36 18.05 5.18
CA ARG A 184 7.56 18.29 3.96
C ARG A 184 7.69 17.16 2.94
N PHE A 185 8.76 16.38 3.02
CA PHE A 185 9.01 15.22 2.18
C PHE A 185 8.83 13.89 2.93
N HIS A 186 8.32 13.93 4.16
CA HIS A 186 8.03 12.75 4.97
C HIS A 186 9.26 11.83 5.18
N THR A 187 10.46 12.39 5.31
CA THR A 187 11.71 11.61 5.40
C THR A 187 11.73 10.60 6.53
N LEU A 188 11.29 10.97 7.74
CA LEU A 188 11.25 10.05 8.88
C LEU A 188 10.21 8.94 8.68
N HIS A 189 9.10 9.25 8.01
CA HIS A 189 8.11 8.25 7.61
C HIS A 189 8.69 7.24 6.63
N LEU A 190 9.47 7.69 5.64
CA LEU A 190 10.15 6.80 4.69
C LEU A 190 11.20 5.91 5.37
N PHE A 191 11.95 6.43 6.33
CA PHE A 191 12.87 5.59 7.12
C PHE A 191 12.14 4.49 7.89
N ALA A 192 10.96 4.78 8.44
CA ALA A 192 10.13 3.77 9.08
C ALA A 192 9.60 2.73 8.07
N ASP A 193 9.22 3.15 6.86
CA ASP A 193 8.80 2.24 5.78
C ASP A 193 9.93 1.27 5.40
N TRP A 194 11.17 1.76 5.26
CA TRP A 194 12.32 0.90 4.95
C TRP A 194 12.64 -0.09 6.07
N LYS A 195 12.45 0.30 7.34
CA LYS A 195 12.55 -0.63 8.47
C LYS A 195 11.51 -1.74 8.38
N MET A 196 10.27 -1.41 7.99
CA MET A 196 9.21 -2.40 7.77
C MET A 196 9.54 -3.32 6.59
N ALA A 197 10.06 -2.77 5.49
CA ALA A 197 10.46 -3.55 4.32
C ALA A 197 11.51 -4.62 4.66
N VAL A 198 12.54 -4.23 5.43
CA VAL A 198 13.56 -5.17 5.92
C VAL A 198 12.96 -6.22 6.85
N ALA A 199 12.09 -5.82 7.79
CA ALA A 199 11.45 -6.75 8.72
C ALA A 199 10.58 -7.80 7.99
N LEU A 200 9.77 -7.37 7.02
CA LEU A 200 8.93 -8.26 6.22
C LEU A 200 9.72 -9.07 5.19
N GLY A 201 10.89 -8.58 4.76
CA GLY A 201 11.80 -9.34 3.92
C GLY A 201 12.50 -10.44 4.72
N ARG A 202 13.24 -10.07 5.76
CA ARG A 202 14.08 -10.99 6.54
C ARG A 202 13.29 -11.93 7.45
N MET A 203 12.13 -11.50 7.94
CA MET A 203 11.31 -12.27 8.89
C MET A 203 12.09 -12.70 10.16
N ASP A 204 13.10 -11.92 10.55
CA ASP A 204 14.02 -12.16 11.67
C ASP A 204 13.58 -11.47 12.98
N ARG A 205 12.38 -10.88 12.99
CA ARG A 205 11.81 -10.13 14.11
C ARG A 205 10.58 -10.82 14.68
N ALA A 206 10.70 -11.31 15.92
CA ALA A 206 9.61 -11.97 16.62
C ALA A 206 8.35 -11.11 16.75
N ASP A 207 8.51 -9.79 16.95
CA ASP A 207 7.36 -8.89 17.11
C ASP A 207 6.54 -8.72 15.82
N PHE A 208 7.18 -8.77 14.65
CA PHE A 208 6.50 -8.82 13.36
C PHE A 208 5.86 -10.18 13.10
N ASN A 209 6.59 -11.25 13.39
CA ASN A 209 6.14 -12.62 13.13
C ASN A 209 4.89 -12.95 13.96
N ASN A 210 4.90 -12.64 15.27
CA ASN A 210 3.75 -12.85 16.15
C ASN A 210 2.55 -12.02 15.70
N TRP A 211 2.76 -10.75 15.33
CA TRP A 211 1.67 -9.91 14.84
C TRP A 211 1.06 -10.45 13.55
N LEU A 212 1.87 -10.93 12.59
CA LEU A 212 1.38 -11.55 11.36
C LEU A 212 0.58 -12.83 11.63
N GLU A 213 0.98 -13.62 12.62
CA GLU A 213 0.25 -14.81 13.08
C GLU A 213 -1.12 -14.46 13.67
N ASP A 214 -1.18 -13.44 14.52
CA ASP A 214 -2.43 -12.92 15.07
C ASP A 214 -3.36 -12.43 13.95
N ARG A 215 -2.82 -11.72 12.96
CA ARG A 215 -3.58 -11.30 11.77
C ARG A 215 -4.05 -12.48 10.94
N ALA A 216 -3.25 -13.54 10.78
CA ALA A 216 -3.67 -14.75 10.09
C ALA A 216 -4.84 -15.42 10.79
N ALA A 217 -4.80 -15.57 12.11
CA ALA A 217 -5.93 -16.11 12.88
C ALA A 217 -7.21 -15.27 12.70
N ALA A 218 -7.09 -13.94 12.68
CA ALA A 218 -8.23 -13.05 12.49
C ALA A 218 -8.79 -13.08 11.05
N VAL A 219 -7.91 -13.14 10.04
CA VAL A 219 -8.32 -13.28 8.63
C VAL A 219 -8.95 -14.63 8.37
N ARG A 220 -8.43 -15.72 8.97
CA ARG A 220 -9.06 -17.04 8.94
C ARG A 220 -10.51 -16.96 9.40
N LYS A 221 -10.79 -16.26 10.52
CA LYS A 221 -12.14 -16.06 11.03
C LYS A 221 -13.03 -15.33 10.01
N ALA A 222 -12.55 -14.24 9.40
CA ALA A 222 -13.29 -13.53 8.36
C ALA A 222 -13.62 -14.43 7.15
N LEU A 223 -12.71 -15.33 6.76
CA LEU A 223 -12.93 -16.26 5.65
C LEU A 223 -13.97 -17.35 5.94
N THR A 224 -14.39 -17.54 7.20
CA THR A 224 -15.48 -18.47 7.55
C THR A 224 -16.87 -17.90 7.26
N GLU A 225 -16.97 -16.60 7.01
CA GLU A 225 -18.24 -15.97 6.65
C GLU A 225 -18.66 -16.37 5.23
N GLU A 226 -19.96 -16.63 5.02
CA GLU A 226 -20.50 -17.00 3.72
C GLU A 226 -20.66 -15.78 2.79
N ALA A 227 -20.13 -15.89 1.57
CA ALA A 227 -20.22 -14.84 0.54
C ALA A 227 -20.11 -15.41 -0.87
N ASP A 228 -20.68 -14.71 -1.86
CA ASP A 228 -20.51 -15.04 -3.28
C ASP A 228 -19.08 -14.83 -3.78
N GLU A 229 -18.35 -13.87 -3.20
CA GLU A 229 -16.97 -13.54 -3.56
C GLU A 229 -16.17 -13.07 -2.33
N TYR A 230 -14.90 -13.48 -2.28
CA TYR A 230 -13.93 -13.03 -1.28
C TYR A 230 -12.88 -12.17 -1.98
N VAL A 231 -12.72 -10.93 -1.54
CA VAL A 231 -11.73 -10.00 -2.10
C VAL A 231 -10.67 -9.70 -1.06
N ILE A 232 -9.47 -10.25 -1.27
CA ILE A 232 -8.29 -9.92 -0.48
C ILE A 232 -7.62 -8.75 -1.20
N SER A 233 -7.88 -7.53 -0.75
CA SER A 233 -7.30 -6.32 -1.35
C SER A 233 -6.13 -5.82 -0.53
N SER A 234 -5.10 -5.30 -1.18
CA SER A 234 -3.93 -4.78 -0.49
C SER A 234 -3.34 -3.59 -1.20
N HIS A 235 -2.83 -2.62 -0.46
CA HIS A 235 -2.20 -1.41 -1.01
C HIS A 235 -0.78 -1.26 -0.48
N SER A 236 0.17 -0.91 -1.37
CA SER A 236 1.54 -0.56 -0.97
C SER A 236 2.18 -1.65 -0.08
N MET A 237 2.76 -1.27 1.07
CA MET A 237 3.33 -2.17 2.09
C MET A 237 2.33 -3.23 2.61
N GLY A 238 1.03 -2.91 2.60
CA GLY A 238 -0.02 -3.86 2.94
C GLY A 238 -0.03 -5.09 2.03
N SER A 239 0.49 -5.00 0.81
CA SER A 239 0.61 -6.18 -0.08
C SER A 239 1.64 -7.19 0.43
N SER A 240 2.74 -6.75 1.05
CA SER A 240 3.72 -7.65 1.67
C SER A 240 3.16 -8.29 2.94
N VAL A 241 2.39 -7.52 3.72
CA VAL A 241 1.63 -8.04 4.88
C VAL A 241 0.61 -9.09 4.42
N ALA A 242 -0.19 -8.78 3.41
CA ALA A 242 -1.18 -9.69 2.86
C ALA A 242 -0.56 -10.98 2.34
N ALA A 243 0.56 -10.88 1.60
CA ALA A 243 1.28 -12.05 1.11
C ALA A 243 1.75 -12.96 2.26
N HIS A 244 2.22 -12.38 3.37
CA HIS A 244 2.58 -13.14 4.55
C HIS A 244 1.37 -13.76 5.24
N VAL A 245 0.31 -12.99 5.49
CA VAL A 245 -0.89 -13.46 6.18
C VAL A 245 -1.58 -14.58 5.40
N ILE A 246 -1.79 -14.40 4.10
CA ILE A 246 -2.40 -15.44 3.25
C ILE A 246 -1.45 -16.62 3.07
N GLY A 247 -0.14 -16.38 3.00
CA GLY A 247 0.87 -17.42 2.98
C GLY A 247 0.83 -18.32 4.23
N ILE A 248 0.74 -17.73 5.43
CA ILE A 248 0.58 -18.47 6.70
C ILE A 248 -0.66 -19.36 6.65
N LEU A 249 -1.77 -18.85 6.12
CA LEU A 249 -3.01 -19.61 6.01
C LEU A 249 -2.87 -20.79 5.04
N LEU A 250 -2.26 -20.58 3.87
CA LEU A 250 -2.03 -21.64 2.89
C LEU A 250 -1.00 -22.69 3.37
N GLU A 251 -0.01 -22.28 4.16
CA GLU A 251 0.98 -23.18 4.79
C GLU A 251 0.31 -24.14 5.79
N ARG A 252 -0.69 -23.66 6.54
CA ARG A 252 -1.36 -24.42 7.61
C ARG A 252 -2.60 -25.18 7.15
N GLU A 253 -3.39 -24.54 6.30
CA GLU A 253 -4.67 -25.04 5.79
C GLU A 253 -4.66 -24.88 4.25
N PRO A 254 -4.00 -25.77 3.50
CA PRO A 254 -3.88 -25.65 2.04
C PRO A 254 -5.23 -25.55 1.31
N GLU A 255 -6.29 -26.11 1.89
CA GLU A 255 -7.65 -26.13 1.35
C GLU A 255 -8.54 -25.01 1.91
N ILE A 256 -8.00 -23.99 2.62
CA ILE A 256 -8.79 -22.92 3.25
C ILE A 256 -9.71 -22.17 2.27
N PHE A 257 -9.32 -22.10 0.99
CA PHE A 257 -10.09 -21.45 -0.06
C PHE A 257 -10.95 -22.41 -0.90
N LYS A 258 -11.00 -23.71 -0.57
CA LYS A 258 -11.79 -24.68 -1.32
C LYS A 258 -13.26 -24.26 -1.36
N GLY A 259 -13.84 -24.25 -2.56
CA GLY A 259 -15.22 -23.82 -2.80
C GLY A 259 -15.45 -22.31 -2.73
N LYS A 260 -14.43 -21.50 -2.42
CA LYS A 260 -14.52 -20.04 -2.36
C LYS A 260 -14.03 -19.41 -3.66
N ARG A 261 -14.71 -18.37 -4.11
CA ARG A 261 -14.24 -17.52 -5.22
C ARG A 261 -13.38 -16.40 -4.65
N VAL A 262 -12.06 -16.50 -4.79
CA VAL A 262 -11.13 -15.55 -4.18
C VAL A 262 -10.44 -14.69 -5.24
N VAL A 263 -10.44 -13.38 -5.02
CA VAL A 263 -9.63 -12.43 -5.80
C VAL A 263 -8.58 -11.83 -4.87
N PHE A 264 -7.31 -12.05 -5.17
CA PHE A 264 -6.21 -11.36 -4.51
C PHE A 264 -5.80 -10.14 -5.33
N ALA A 265 -6.17 -8.95 -4.88
CA ALA A 265 -5.94 -7.70 -5.57
C ALA A 265 -4.81 -6.90 -4.90
N THR A 266 -3.67 -6.77 -5.58
CA THR A 266 -2.55 -5.95 -5.14
C THR A 266 -2.58 -4.59 -5.86
N LEU A 267 -2.58 -3.50 -5.09
CA LEU A 267 -2.76 -2.12 -5.59
C LEU A 267 -1.50 -1.30 -5.34
N GLY A 268 -0.76 -0.97 -6.39
CA GLY A 268 0.53 -0.29 -6.20
C GLY A 268 1.48 -1.13 -5.32
N SER A 269 1.54 -2.44 -5.54
CA SER A 269 2.15 -3.41 -4.63
C SER A 269 3.59 -3.09 -4.22
N ALA A 270 3.89 -3.25 -2.92
CA ALA A 270 5.25 -3.25 -2.39
C ALA A 270 5.80 -4.68 -2.14
N ILE A 271 5.18 -5.73 -2.69
CA ILE A 271 5.71 -7.10 -2.55
C ILE A 271 7.15 -7.17 -3.05
N LEU A 272 7.45 -6.60 -4.22
CA LEU A 272 8.81 -6.61 -4.78
C LEU A 272 9.79 -5.72 -4.02
N GLN A 273 9.32 -4.67 -3.34
CA GLN A 273 10.17 -3.90 -2.43
C GLN A 273 10.76 -4.81 -1.35
N CYS A 274 9.99 -5.76 -0.81
CA CYS A 274 10.49 -6.71 0.18
C CYS A 274 11.13 -7.96 -0.46
N ALA A 275 10.52 -8.52 -1.50
CA ALA A 275 10.88 -9.81 -2.08
C ALA A 275 12.20 -9.81 -2.87
N LEU A 276 12.67 -8.64 -3.30
CA LEU A 276 13.95 -8.47 -3.99
C LEU A 276 15.17 -8.51 -3.05
N LEU A 277 14.96 -8.51 -1.73
CA LEU A 277 16.01 -8.78 -0.75
C LEU A 277 16.38 -10.26 -0.83
N SER A 278 17.67 -10.60 -0.93
CA SER A 278 18.15 -11.99 -1.00
C SER A 278 17.64 -12.83 0.18
N SER A 279 17.52 -12.23 1.36
CA SER A 279 16.97 -12.81 2.59
C SER A 279 15.46 -13.09 2.56
N ALA A 280 14.71 -12.55 1.59
CA ALA A 280 13.24 -12.68 1.52
C ALA A 280 12.75 -14.03 0.98
N THR A 281 13.37 -15.11 1.45
CA THR A 281 13.05 -16.49 1.08
C THR A 281 11.60 -16.85 1.44
N LEU A 282 11.16 -16.54 2.66
CA LEU A 282 9.81 -16.88 3.12
C LEU A 282 8.73 -16.08 2.36
N LEU A 283 8.95 -14.78 2.16
CA LEU A 283 8.01 -13.96 1.38
C LEU A 283 7.89 -14.46 -0.06
N ARG A 284 9.01 -14.78 -0.73
CA ARG A 284 8.98 -15.35 -2.09
C ARG A 284 8.23 -16.68 -2.12
N ALA A 285 8.51 -17.58 -1.19
CA ALA A 285 7.81 -18.87 -1.10
C ALA A 285 6.28 -18.68 -0.96
N ARG A 286 5.84 -17.74 -0.11
CA ARG A 286 4.41 -17.42 0.09
C ARG A 286 3.77 -16.78 -1.15
N VAL A 287 4.49 -15.93 -1.87
CA VAL A 287 4.08 -15.46 -3.20
C VAL A 287 3.85 -16.65 -4.15
N GLY A 288 4.75 -17.64 -4.14
CA GLY A 288 4.59 -18.88 -4.90
C GLY A 288 3.36 -19.69 -4.51
N LEU A 289 3.07 -19.83 -3.21
CA LEU A 289 1.88 -20.52 -2.70
C LEU A 289 0.60 -19.83 -3.18
N ILE A 290 0.52 -18.51 -3.05
CA ILE A 290 -0.63 -17.73 -3.48
C ILE A 290 -0.84 -17.86 -4.99
N ALA A 291 0.23 -17.72 -5.78
CA ALA A 291 0.16 -17.81 -7.23
C ALA A 291 -0.28 -19.20 -7.75
N ARG A 292 0.02 -20.26 -7.00
CA ARG A 292 -0.33 -21.65 -7.36
C ARG A 292 -1.67 -22.10 -6.78
N CYS A 293 -2.28 -21.35 -5.88
CA CYS A 293 -3.58 -21.68 -5.29
C CYS A 293 -4.68 -21.55 -6.36
N PRO A 294 -5.32 -22.64 -6.80
CA PRO A 294 -6.26 -22.60 -7.94
C PRO A 294 -7.49 -21.72 -7.70
N GLN A 295 -7.88 -21.53 -6.44
CA GLN A 295 -9.05 -20.75 -6.05
C GLN A 295 -8.79 -19.24 -6.00
N ILE A 296 -7.51 -18.83 -6.04
CA ILE A 296 -7.10 -17.42 -6.02
C ILE A 296 -6.87 -16.93 -7.44
N SER A 297 -7.70 -15.98 -7.87
CA SER A 297 -7.42 -15.15 -9.04
C SER A 297 -6.62 -13.92 -8.60
N TRP A 298 -5.33 -13.85 -8.97
CA TRP A 298 -4.49 -12.71 -8.62
C TRP A 298 -4.59 -11.59 -9.65
N LEU A 299 -5.02 -10.42 -9.19
CA LEU A 299 -5.05 -9.16 -9.91
C LEU A 299 -3.96 -8.19 -9.39
N ASP A 300 -3.09 -7.68 -10.26
CA ASP A 300 -2.04 -6.72 -9.87
C ASP A 300 -2.23 -5.37 -10.60
N VAL A 301 -2.68 -4.36 -9.86
CA VAL A 301 -3.01 -3.03 -10.37
C VAL A 301 -1.81 -2.11 -10.22
N GLN A 302 -1.31 -1.63 -11.36
CA GLN A 302 -0.09 -0.84 -11.47
C GLN A 302 -0.34 0.49 -12.17
N CYS A 303 0.44 1.52 -11.86
CA CYS A 303 0.26 2.86 -12.40
C CYS A 303 1.57 3.46 -12.91
N LEU A 304 1.58 3.95 -14.15
CA LEU A 304 2.79 4.54 -14.76
C LEU A 304 3.27 5.80 -14.03
N THR A 305 2.33 6.61 -13.52
CA THR A 305 2.66 7.89 -12.89
C THR A 305 3.09 7.74 -11.44
N ASP A 306 2.87 6.58 -10.85
CA ASP A 306 3.30 6.25 -9.50
C ASP A 306 4.76 5.77 -9.52
N SER A 307 5.66 6.59 -8.98
CA SER A 307 7.09 6.22 -8.89
C SER A 307 7.39 5.19 -7.81
N ILE A 308 6.44 4.93 -6.90
CA ILE A 308 6.59 4.01 -5.79
C ILE A 308 6.22 2.58 -6.21
N ASN A 309 5.49 2.42 -7.32
CA ASN A 309 5.09 1.11 -7.86
C ASN A 309 6.10 0.52 -8.86
N PHE A 310 6.18 -0.81 -8.88
CA PHE A 310 6.93 -1.59 -9.85
C PHE A 310 6.15 -1.72 -11.17
N TYR A 311 6.15 -0.66 -11.97
CA TYR A 311 5.35 -0.57 -13.20
C TYR A 311 5.82 -1.51 -14.32
N LYS A 312 4.87 -2.26 -14.92
CA LYS A 312 5.06 -3.32 -15.92
C LYS A 312 5.99 -4.45 -15.46
N VAL A 313 6.06 -4.69 -14.15
CA VAL A 313 6.88 -5.76 -13.59
C VAL A 313 5.99 -6.93 -13.17
N PRO A 314 6.19 -8.16 -13.72
CA PRO A 314 5.40 -9.32 -13.33
C PRO A 314 5.82 -9.82 -11.94
N VAL A 315 5.06 -9.45 -10.91
CA VAL A 315 5.38 -9.71 -9.49
C VAL A 315 5.72 -11.17 -9.19
N VAL A 316 4.95 -12.13 -9.70
CA VAL A 316 5.14 -13.57 -9.45
C VAL A 316 6.46 -14.08 -10.03
N ALA A 317 6.73 -13.74 -11.30
CA ALA A 317 7.95 -14.19 -11.97
C ALA A 317 9.21 -13.55 -11.36
N VAL A 318 9.16 -12.25 -11.04
CA VAL A 318 10.29 -11.54 -10.41
C VAL A 318 10.52 -11.98 -8.96
N ALA A 319 9.47 -12.45 -8.27
CA ALA A 319 9.58 -13.13 -6.97
C ALA A 319 10.16 -14.56 -7.08
N GLY A 320 10.57 -15.03 -8.27
CA GLY A 320 11.24 -16.31 -8.47
C GLY A 320 10.33 -17.46 -8.90
N HIS A 321 9.08 -17.18 -9.26
CA HIS A 321 8.09 -18.21 -9.63
C HIS A 321 7.60 -18.02 -11.07
N ALA A 322 8.52 -17.96 -12.03
CA ALA A 322 8.19 -17.81 -13.46
C ALA A 322 7.40 -19.01 -14.03
N ASP A 323 7.41 -20.14 -13.33
CA ASP A 323 6.67 -21.36 -13.63
C ASP A 323 5.24 -21.36 -13.06
N ALA A 324 4.91 -20.44 -12.15
CA ALA A 324 3.57 -20.31 -11.58
C ALA A 324 2.66 -19.43 -12.47
N PRO A 325 1.32 -19.55 -12.33
CA PRO A 325 0.38 -18.62 -12.95
C PRO A 325 0.74 -17.16 -12.66
N ALA A 326 0.83 -16.34 -13.70
CA ALA A 326 1.13 -14.93 -13.53
C ALA A 326 -0.06 -14.19 -12.93
N ALA A 327 0.21 -13.23 -12.04
CA ALA A 327 -0.80 -12.26 -11.63
C ALA A 327 -1.27 -11.46 -12.85
N LYS A 328 -2.58 -11.33 -13.02
CA LYS A 328 -3.17 -10.58 -14.11
C LYS A 328 -2.96 -9.09 -13.87
N MET A 329 -2.14 -8.47 -14.71
CA MET A 329 -1.74 -7.08 -14.54
C MET A 329 -2.75 -6.11 -15.16
N ILE A 330 -3.19 -5.12 -14.39
CA ILE A 330 -3.98 -3.98 -14.88
C ILE A 330 -3.11 -2.73 -14.82
N LEU A 331 -3.09 -1.96 -15.91
CA LEU A 331 -2.36 -0.70 -15.98
C LEU A 331 -3.33 0.48 -15.93
N ILE A 332 -3.37 1.16 -14.79
CA ILE A 332 -4.20 2.35 -14.60
C ILE A 332 -3.39 3.63 -14.87
N ARG A 333 -4.09 4.75 -15.04
CA ARG A 333 -3.49 6.08 -15.13
C ARG A 333 -4.27 7.03 -14.24
N VAL A 334 -3.62 7.58 -13.21
CA VAL A 334 -4.27 8.52 -12.28
C VAL A 334 -4.88 9.74 -12.98
N LYS A 335 -4.27 10.20 -14.09
CA LYS A 335 -4.81 11.29 -14.91
C LYS A 335 -6.18 11.00 -15.57
N GLN A 336 -6.58 9.74 -15.65
CA GLN A 336 -7.89 9.31 -16.18
C GLN A 336 -8.93 9.16 -15.06
N MET A 337 -8.49 9.08 -13.80
CA MET A 337 -9.37 8.93 -12.63
C MET A 337 -9.74 10.27 -12.01
N LEU A 338 -8.97 11.32 -12.30
CA LEU A 338 -9.09 12.62 -11.65
C LEU A 338 -9.38 13.72 -12.67
N THR A 339 -10.07 14.77 -12.22
CA THR A 339 -10.17 16.03 -12.95
C THR A 339 -8.79 16.58 -13.25
N ARG A 340 -8.68 17.35 -14.33
CA ARG A 340 -7.40 17.98 -14.73
C ARG A 340 -6.84 18.84 -13.60
N GLU A 341 -7.69 19.58 -12.91
CA GLU A 341 -7.37 20.49 -11.82
C GLU A 341 -6.83 19.73 -10.60
N ARG A 342 -7.51 18.64 -10.18
CA ARG A 342 -7.03 17.80 -9.07
C ARG A 342 -5.73 17.07 -9.44
N TYR A 343 -5.63 16.55 -10.67
CA TYR A 343 -4.41 15.90 -11.13
C TYR A 343 -3.20 16.86 -11.11
N HIS A 344 -3.35 18.09 -11.62
CA HIS A 344 -2.26 19.08 -11.59
C HIS A 344 -1.81 19.44 -10.17
N ARG A 345 -2.73 19.46 -9.21
CA ARG A 345 -2.41 19.69 -7.79
C ARG A 345 -1.59 18.55 -7.18
N ILE A 346 -1.93 17.29 -7.50
CA ILE A 346 -1.31 16.13 -6.83
C ILE A 346 -0.13 15.51 -7.56
N ARG A 347 0.03 15.69 -8.88
CA ARG A 347 0.97 14.92 -9.72
C ARG A 347 2.44 14.97 -9.30
N ARG A 348 2.84 15.96 -8.50
CA ARG A 348 4.21 16.11 -7.98
C ARG A 348 4.40 15.43 -6.62
N ASP A 349 3.33 15.23 -5.86
CA ASP A 349 3.34 14.51 -4.59
C ASP A 349 3.25 13.01 -4.88
N GLN A 350 4.41 12.33 -4.84
CA GLN A 350 4.52 10.91 -5.16
C GLN A 350 3.70 10.04 -4.21
N LEU A 351 3.66 10.37 -2.92
CA LEU A 351 2.86 9.62 -1.94
C LEU A 351 1.37 9.84 -2.15
N ARG A 352 0.94 11.05 -2.53
CA ARG A 352 -0.47 11.31 -2.86
C ARG A 352 -0.90 10.59 -4.13
N VAL A 353 -0.07 10.57 -5.17
CA VAL A 353 -0.32 9.76 -6.38
C VAL A 353 -0.37 8.27 -6.04
N HIS A 354 0.56 7.78 -5.23
CA HIS A 354 0.62 6.39 -4.80
C HIS A 354 -0.57 5.95 -3.96
N ARG A 355 -1.20 6.83 -3.18
CA ARG A 355 -2.44 6.51 -2.44
C ARG A 355 -3.68 6.46 -3.32
N GLN A 356 -3.63 6.95 -4.57
CA GLN A 356 -4.82 7.14 -5.38
C GLN A 356 -5.52 5.82 -5.80
N TYR A 357 -4.85 4.67 -5.67
CA TYR A 357 -5.49 3.36 -5.90
C TYR A 357 -6.61 3.06 -4.90
N VAL A 358 -6.59 3.66 -3.71
CA VAL A 358 -7.59 3.41 -2.65
C VAL A 358 -8.41 4.66 -2.30
N LEU A 359 -8.33 5.69 -3.14
CA LEU A 359 -9.08 6.93 -2.99
C LEU A 359 -10.12 7.05 -4.09
N GLY A 360 -11.22 7.73 -3.78
CA GLY A 360 -12.31 7.95 -4.73
C GLY A 360 -11.84 8.69 -5.99
N PRO A 361 -12.35 8.31 -7.18
CA PRO A 361 -12.08 9.02 -8.43
C PRO A 361 -12.94 10.28 -8.54
N ASP A 362 -12.51 11.25 -9.35
CA ASP A 362 -13.37 12.37 -9.74
C ASP A 362 -14.14 12.08 -11.06
N LEU A 363 -13.68 11.10 -11.84
CA LEU A 363 -14.19 10.78 -13.18
C LEU A 363 -14.42 9.27 -13.29
N LYS A 364 -15.40 8.85 -14.10
CA LYS A 364 -15.57 7.43 -14.46
C LYS A 364 -14.27 6.94 -15.11
N ALA A 365 -13.72 5.85 -14.59
CA ALA A 365 -12.41 5.35 -14.98
C ALA A 365 -12.38 3.83 -15.07
N PRO A 366 -11.39 3.23 -15.75
CA PRO A 366 -11.30 1.77 -15.90
C PRO A 366 -11.03 1.02 -14.59
N PHE A 367 -10.78 1.72 -13.48
CA PHE A 367 -10.57 1.15 -12.16
C PHE A 367 -11.18 2.05 -11.08
N ASP A 368 -11.87 1.44 -10.12
CA ASP A 368 -12.44 2.11 -8.96
C ASP A 368 -12.39 1.14 -7.77
N PHE A 369 -11.75 1.59 -6.68
CA PHE A 369 -11.55 0.76 -5.50
C PHE A 369 -12.86 0.37 -4.82
N THR A 370 -13.79 1.32 -4.69
CA THR A 370 -15.09 1.08 -4.06
C THR A 370 -15.94 0.13 -4.89
N LEU A 371 -15.94 0.25 -6.23
CA LEU A 371 -16.65 -0.72 -7.07
C LEU A 371 -16.00 -2.11 -7.03
N MET A 372 -14.68 -2.21 -6.85
CA MET A 372 -14.01 -3.50 -6.65
C MET A 372 -14.39 -4.16 -5.32
N THR A 373 -14.50 -3.38 -4.24
CA THR A 373 -14.76 -3.90 -2.91
C THR A 373 -16.23 -3.97 -2.55
N SER A 374 -17.11 -3.21 -3.20
CA SER A 374 -18.54 -3.22 -2.90
C SER A 374 -19.48 -3.16 -4.10
N GLY A 375 -18.99 -3.06 -5.34
CA GLY A 375 -19.85 -3.06 -6.52
C GLY A 375 -20.41 -4.45 -6.89
N PRO A 376 -21.40 -4.51 -7.80
CA PRO A 376 -22.15 -5.72 -8.15
C PRO A 376 -21.40 -6.67 -9.07
N MET A 377 -20.33 -6.19 -9.70
CA MET A 377 -19.54 -6.99 -10.60
C MET A 377 -18.45 -7.72 -9.80
N PRO A 378 -18.15 -8.98 -10.14
CA PRO A 378 -16.97 -9.66 -9.64
C PRO A 378 -15.69 -8.82 -9.78
N ALA A 379 -14.82 -8.83 -8.78
CA ALA A 379 -13.61 -8.00 -8.76
C ALA A 379 -12.66 -8.30 -9.95
N LEU A 380 -12.73 -9.48 -10.56
CA LEU A 380 -11.95 -9.81 -11.74
C LEU A 380 -12.40 -9.06 -13.02
N VAL A 381 -13.55 -8.37 -12.99
CA VAL A 381 -14.07 -7.61 -14.15
C VAL A 381 -13.11 -6.53 -14.63
N PHE A 382 -12.39 -5.90 -13.70
CA PHE A 382 -11.40 -4.85 -13.99
C PHE A 382 -10.24 -5.35 -14.85
N ALA A 383 -10.05 -6.67 -14.90
CA ALA A 383 -9.03 -7.30 -15.72
C ALA A 383 -9.49 -7.50 -17.18
N SER A 384 -10.74 -7.22 -17.50
CA SER A 384 -11.28 -7.32 -18.87
C SER A 384 -11.16 -5.99 -19.60
N ALA A 385 -10.92 -6.04 -20.92
CA ALA A 385 -10.78 -4.84 -21.76
C ALA A 385 -12.13 -4.15 -22.06
N ASP A 386 -13.26 -4.78 -21.70
CA ASP A 386 -14.60 -4.25 -21.95
C ASP A 386 -15.01 -3.27 -20.85
N GLU A 387 -14.65 -1.99 -21.00
CA GLU A 387 -15.03 -0.90 -20.07
C GLU A 387 -16.56 -0.79 -19.87
N LYS A 388 -17.36 -1.30 -20.83
CA LYS A 388 -18.84 -1.36 -20.77
C LYS A 388 -19.41 -2.28 -19.68
N ARG A 389 -18.56 -2.99 -18.92
CA ARG A 389 -18.98 -3.91 -17.85
C ARG A 389 -19.00 -3.28 -16.46
N MET A 390 -18.49 -2.07 -16.31
CA MET A 390 -18.61 -1.32 -15.06
C MET A 390 -20.02 -0.75 -14.94
N PRO A 391 -20.65 -0.79 -13.75
CA PRO A 391 -22.00 -0.25 -13.58
C PRO A 391 -22.01 1.24 -13.95
N GLY A 392 -22.62 1.60 -15.07
CA GLY A 392 -22.61 2.98 -15.56
C GLY A 392 -23.37 3.22 -16.84
#